data_AF-A0A7X8MVE0-F1
#
_entry.id   AF-A0A7X8MVE0-F1
#
_cell.length_a   1.000
_cell.length_b   1.000
_cell.length_c   1.000
_cell.angle_alpha   90.00
_cell.angle_beta   90.00
_cell.angle_gamma   90.00
#
_symmetry.space_group_name_H-M   'P 1'
#
loop_
_entity.id
_entity.type
_entity.pdbx_description
1 polymer ?
#
loop_
_entity_poly.entity_id
_entity_poly.type
_entity_poly.pdbx_seq_one_letter_code
_entity_poly.pdbx_strand_id
1 'polypeptide(L)'
;MSSSIRHLVVALLLVVPLVVGAAVAAATHLDPASAWSSGEEPAAAPAVAVTPELVDARRAAGEAGAQAGFLTTGTGELADGVAEMKTGAEALPGQFNEAVTGAQQLHQGLVELQAGVGQLGTGAGEVADGVGGAVDQVIGLGALQGQLLEAIDATVADLDGADDPDVVEARAQLMDLRGQVELIRLDGPVAEQLQALKDGSREIANQLGVPGYAFHDGIYSATRGAQDLSYGLTQAQGGVGEAVSGVEALQEGAQRIDDMATRTQDRISAVQRALPVSPAPVGEVEEAVEPALSPLFALLIAAVVMVGGAFAGASRRWWVLVAATVGLTAAGVLLLWLVAPASTPVMLGWSAVVLALGAVAAAVGTRALLGLFGVAGGAAAAGVLGLVQLGVVGWVWKTLTTTDISAAWQVAANLSPLGWATSGLTVAGNDGSLGVLWLSLGVLGAMAVLGLGAAAVERRRVHG
;
A
#
# COMPACT_ATOMS: atom_id res chain seq x y z
N MET A 1 17.37 -3.32 -13.61
CA MET A 1 17.00 -4.03 -12.37
C MET A 1 15.53 -3.74 -12.11
N SER A 2 14.66 -4.75 -12.01
CA SER A 2 13.22 -4.52 -11.76
C SER A 2 13.00 -3.90 -10.36
N SER A 3 11.88 -3.19 -10.16
CA SER A 3 11.57 -2.53 -8.88
C SER A 3 11.58 -3.52 -7.73
N SER A 4 11.03 -4.72 -7.93
CA SER A 4 10.99 -5.78 -6.92
C SER A 4 12.38 -6.28 -6.50
N ILE A 5 13.33 -6.42 -7.43
CA ILE A 5 14.70 -6.82 -7.11
C ILE A 5 15.39 -5.74 -6.27
N ARG A 6 15.10 -4.45 -6.52
CA ARG A 6 15.65 -3.35 -5.71
C ARG A 6 15.14 -3.38 -4.27
N HIS A 7 13.84 -3.55 -4.07
CA HIS A 7 13.27 -3.63 -2.71
C HIS A 7 13.79 -4.86 -1.95
N LEU A 8 14.01 -5.99 -2.64
CA LEU A 8 14.63 -7.17 -2.06
C LEU A 8 16.07 -6.91 -1.63
N VAL A 9 16.88 -6.24 -2.46
CA VAL A 9 18.26 -5.87 -2.11
C VAL A 9 18.30 -4.94 -0.89
N VAL A 10 17.40 -3.96 -0.81
CA VAL A 10 17.32 -3.06 0.36
C VAL A 10 16.93 -3.81 1.63
N ALA A 11 15.93 -4.70 1.55
CA ALA A 11 15.53 -5.54 2.67
C ALA A 11 16.68 -6.43 3.15
N LEU A 12 17.42 -7.06 2.22
CA LEU A 12 18.56 -7.90 2.54
C LEU A 12 19.73 -7.11 3.15
N LEU A 13 20.01 -5.91 2.64
CA LEU A 13 21.03 -5.01 3.20
C LEU A 13 20.72 -4.58 4.63
N LEU A 14 19.44 -4.44 5.00
CA LEU A 14 19.04 -4.09 6.37
C LEU A 14 19.18 -5.24 7.37
N VAL A 15 19.20 -6.49 6.88
CA VAL A 15 19.42 -7.67 7.73
C VAL A 15 20.90 -7.86 8.05
N VAL A 16 21.82 -7.40 7.19
CA VAL A 16 23.27 -7.59 7.38
C VAL A 16 23.78 -7.03 8.73
N PRO A 17 23.47 -5.78 9.13
CA PRO A 17 23.90 -5.27 10.44
C PRO A 17 23.40 -6.09 11.62
N LEU A 18 22.18 -6.64 11.54
CA LEU A 18 21.60 -7.47 12.61
C LEU A 18 22.34 -8.80 12.74
N VAL A 19 22.64 -9.45 11.62
CA VAL A 19 23.38 -10.73 11.61
C VAL A 19 24.82 -10.52 12.10
N VAL A 20 25.48 -9.47 11.63
CA VAL A 20 26.84 -9.13 12.06
C VAL A 20 26.85 -8.77 13.55
N GLY A 21 25.91 -7.96 14.02
CA GLY A 21 25.78 -7.62 15.44
C GLY A 21 25.56 -8.84 16.31
N ALA A 22 24.65 -9.73 15.92
CA ALA A 22 24.37 -10.97 16.65
C ALA A 22 25.60 -11.90 16.69
N ALA A 23 26.33 -12.02 15.57
CA ALA A 23 27.54 -12.82 15.48
C ALA A 23 28.68 -12.25 16.36
N VAL A 24 28.85 -10.93 16.37
CA VAL A 24 29.86 -10.27 17.21
C VAL A 24 29.51 -10.46 18.69
N ALA A 25 28.27 -10.21 19.10
CA ALA A 25 27.86 -10.41 20.50
C ALA A 25 28.03 -11.85 20.97
N ALA A 26 27.71 -12.84 20.11
CA ALA A 26 27.95 -14.24 20.40
C ALA A 26 29.44 -14.58 20.52
N ALA A 27 30.31 -13.99 19.67
CA ALA A 27 31.75 -14.24 19.68
C ALA A 27 32.48 -13.55 20.85
N THR A 28 31.98 -12.41 21.32
CA THR A 28 32.60 -11.64 22.40
C THR A 28 32.01 -11.92 23.79
N HIS A 29 31.03 -12.82 23.91
CA HIS A 29 30.30 -13.12 25.15
C HIS A 29 29.77 -11.86 25.86
N LEU A 30 29.36 -10.85 25.07
CA LEU A 30 28.76 -9.64 25.61
C LEU A 30 27.29 -9.96 25.94
N ASP A 31 27.04 -10.44 27.16
CA ASP A 31 25.67 -10.69 27.63
C ASP A 31 25.02 -9.37 28.11
N PRO A 32 23.93 -8.90 27.48
CA PRO A 32 23.21 -7.72 27.95
C PRO A 32 22.72 -7.83 29.39
N ALA A 33 22.50 -9.03 29.92
CA ALA A 33 22.12 -9.26 31.31
C ALA A 33 23.23 -8.88 32.30
N SER A 34 24.51 -8.97 31.90
CA SER A 34 25.63 -8.62 32.77
C SER A 34 25.76 -7.13 33.05
N ALA A 35 25.07 -6.28 32.27
CA ALA A 35 25.00 -4.84 32.52
C ALA A 35 24.07 -4.48 33.71
N TRP A 36 23.37 -5.48 34.26
CA TRP A 36 22.39 -5.31 35.32
C TRP A 36 22.73 -6.07 36.61
N SER A 37 23.59 -7.08 36.55
CA SER A 37 24.09 -7.79 37.73
C SER A 37 25.38 -7.12 38.22
N SER A 38 25.30 -6.29 39.27
CA SER A 38 26.48 -5.88 40.03
C SER A 38 27.04 -7.11 40.77
N GLY A 39 28.35 -7.35 40.63
CA GLY A 39 29.03 -8.57 41.09
C GLY A 39 29.43 -8.61 42.56
N GLU A 40 28.73 -7.91 43.47
CA GLU A 40 29.07 -7.92 44.89
C GLU A 40 27.88 -8.43 45.73
N GLU A 41 27.97 -9.69 46.18
CA GLU A 41 27.06 -10.27 47.17
C GLU A 41 27.16 -9.51 48.51
N PRO A 42 26.07 -8.89 49.03
CA PRO A 42 26.04 -8.44 50.40
C PRO A 42 25.88 -9.64 51.32
N ALA A 43 26.79 -9.76 52.29
CA ALA A 43 26.80 -10.80 53.30
C ALA A 43 25.44 -10.94 54.01
N ALA A 44 24.88 -12.15 53.98
CA ALA A 44 23.64 -12.48 54.65
C ALA A 44 23.80 -12.35 56.19
N ALA A 45 23.06 -11.41 56.79
CA ALA A 45 22.73 -11.46 58.21
C ALA A 45 21.49 -12.33 58.42
N PRO A 46 21.41 -13.09 59.53
CA PRO A 46 20.46 -14.19 59.66
C PRO A 46 19.10 -13.66 60.14
N ALA A 47 18.02 -13.96 59.43
CA ALA A 47 16.69 -13.87 60.02
C ALA A 47 15.67 -14.83 59.39
N VAL A 48 15.32 -15.82 60.21
CA VAL A 48 13.97 -16.31 60.49
C VAL A 48 13.07 -16.68 59.30
N ALA A 49 13.00 -18.00 59.07
CA ALA A 49 11.98 -18.79 58.37
C ALA A 49 10.79 -18.04 57.74
N VAL A 50 11.03 -17.41 56.59
CA VAL A 50 10.08 -17.42 55.47
C VAL A 50 10.50 -18.61 54.61
N THR A 51 9.58 -19.53 54.29
CA THR A 51 9.95 -20.57 53.30
C THR A 51 10.19 -19.88 51.96
N PRO A 52 11.31 -20.15 51.27
CA PRO A 52 11.62 -19.58 49.95
C PRO A 52 10.44 -19.68 48.97
N GLU A 53 9.68 -20.77 49.11
CA GLU A 53 8.46 -21.10 48.35
C GLU A 53 7.37 -20.02 48.40
N LEU A 54 7.17 -19.29 49.52
CA LEU A 54 6.16 -18.24 49.62
C LEU A 54 6.58 -16.95 48.90
N VAL A 55 7.87 -16.65 48.89
CA VAL A 55 8.44 -15.52 48.15
C VAL A 55 8.38 -15.81 46.65
N ASP A 56 8.71 -17.04 46.27
CA ASP A 56 8.64 -17.50 44.88
C ASP A 56 7.19 -17.56 44.36
N ALA A 57 6.24 -18.03 45.18
CA ALA A 57 4.82 -18.01 44.84
C ALA A 57 4.28 -16.59 44.63
N ARG A 58 4.73 -15.60 45.41
CA ARG A 58 4.38 -14.19 45.22
C ARG A 58 5.00 -13.63 43.93
N ARG A 59 6.27 -13.93 43.67
CA ARG A 59 6.93 -13.49 42.42
C ARG A 59 6.21 -14.07 41.20
N ALA A 60 5.95 -15.37 41.21
CA ALA A 60 5.22 -16.07 40.15
C ALA A 60 3.79 -15.52 39.96
N ALA A 61 3.06 -15.24 41.06
CA ALA A 61 1.74 -14.63 40.97
C ALA A 61 1.83 -13.20 40.40
N GLY A 62 2.81 -12.41 40.81
CA GLY A 62 3.12 -11.08 40.27
C GLY A 62 3.35 -11.10 38.76
N GLU A 63 4.21 -12.00 38.31
CA GLU A 63 4.51 -12.21 36.89
C GLU A 63 3.31 -12.69 36.08
N ALA A 64 2.54 -13.63 36.62
CA ALA A 64 1.31 -14.11 36.00
C ALA A 64 0.29 -12.97 35.85
N GLY A 65 0.20 -12.07 36.83
CA GLY A 65 -0.70 -10.92 36.77
C GLY A 65 -0.27 -9.89 35.73
N ALA A 66 1.05 -9.65 35.61
CA ALA A 66 1.58 -8.81 34.54
C ALA A 66 1.30 -9.42 33.16
N GLN A 67 1.54 -10.73 32.97
CA GLN A 67 1.25 -11.42 31.71
C GLN A 67 -0.23 -11.44 31.38
N ALA A 68 -1.10 -11.67 32.37
CA ALA A 68 -2.53 -11.61 32.17
C ALA A 68 -2.99 -10.20 31.82
N GLY A 69 -2.40 -9.16 32.42
CA GLY A 69 -2.63 -7.77 32.03
C GLY A 69 -2.26 -7.49 30.57
N PHE A 70 -1.08 -7.93 30.11
CA PHE A 70 -0.69 -7.82 28.70
C PHE A 70 -1.61 -8.60 27.77
N LEU A 71 -2.05 -9.80 28.18
CA LEU A 71 -3.00 -10.60 27.41
C LEU A 71 -4.33 -9.84 27.27
N THR A 72 -4.90 -9.31 28.36
CA THR A 72 -6.14 -8.53 28.33
C THR A 72 -5.99 -7.29 27.45
N THR A 73 -4.87 -6.56 27.53
CA THR A 73 -4.64 -5.41 26.64
C THR A 73 -4.58 -5.86 25.17
N GLY A 74 -3.84 -6.93 24.85
CA GLY A 74 -3.73 -7.41 23.49
C GLY A 74 -5.04 -7.99 22.92
N THR A 75 -5.86 -8.63 23.75
CA THR A 75 -7.18 -9.12 23.35
C THR A 75 -8.19 -7.99 23.20
N GLY A 76 -8.07 -6.95 24.01
CA GLY A 76 -8.85 -5.72 23.88
C GLY A 76 -8.53 -4.99 22.57
N GLU A 77 -7.24 -4.80 22.26
CA GLU A 77 -6.81 -4.23 20.98
C GLU A 77 -7.27 -5.07 19.78
N LEU A 78 -7.25 -6.40 19.89
CA LEU A 78 -7.80 -7.29 18.86
C LEU A 78 -9.31 -7.12 18.70
N ALA A 79 -10.07 -7.06 19.81
CA ALA A 79 -11.51 -6.87 19.78
C ALA A 79 -11.89 -5.52 19.17
N ASP A 80 -11.16 -4.46 19.52
CA ASP A 80 -11.34 -3.11 18.96
C ASP A 80 -11.02 -3.08 17.46
N GLY A 81 -9.89 -3.68 17.05
CA GLY A 81 -9.52 -3.75 15.63
C GLY A 81 -10.51 -4.57 14.79
N VAL A 82 -11.07 -5.65 15.35
CA VAL A 82 -12.11 -6.43 14.67
C VAL A 82 -13.44 -5.66 14.64
N ALA A 83 -13.77 -4.87 15.66
CA ALA A 83 -14.95 -4.00 15.64
C ALA A 83 -14.84 -2.88 14.58
N GLU A 84 -13.65 -2.30 14.40
CA GLU A 84 -13.37 -1.36 13.30
C GLU A 84 -13.53 -2.06 11.95
N MET A 85 -12.99 -3.28 11.80
CA MET A 85 -13.16 -4.07 10.59
C MET A 85 -14.63 -4.40 10.31
N LYS A 86 -15.44 -4.72 11.33
CA LYS A 86 -16.89 -4.92 11.18
C LYS A 86 -17.58 -3.66 10.68
N THR A 87 -17.27 -2.51 11.28
CA THR A 87 -17.84 -1.22 10.84
C THR A 87 -17.54 -0.96 9.36
N GLY A 88 -16.32 -1.26 8.92
CA GLY A 88 -15.96 -1.19 7.49
C GLY A 88 -16.70 -2.22 6.63
N ALA A 89 -16.86 -3.44 7.12
CA ALA A 89 -17.57 -4.51 6.42
C ALA A 89 -19.07 -4.26 6.28
N GLU A 90 -19.73 -3.66 7.28
CA GLU A 90 -21.15 -3.29 7.24
C GLU A 90 -21.47 -2.26 6.12
N ALA A 91 -20.49 -1.44 5.74
CA ALA A 91 -20.61 -0.49 4.64
C ALA A 91 -20.45 -1.15 3.26
N LEU A 92 -19.88 -2.36 3.16
CA LEU A 92 -19.62 -3.02 1.88
C LEU A 92 -20.88 -3.44 1.12
N PRO A 93 -21.91 -4.06 1.74
CA PRO A 93 -23.14 -4.41 1.04
C PRO A 93 -23.82 -3.23 0.35
N GLY A 94 -23.83 -2.06 1.00
CA GLY A 94 -24.40 -0.84 0.43
C GLY A 94 -23.64 -0.38 -0.82
N GLN A 95 -22.33 -0.19 -0.70
CA GLN A 95 -21.47 0.22 -1.81
C GLN A 95 -21.48 -0.81 -2.95
N PHE A 96 -21.55 -2.10 -2.62
CA PHE A 96 -21.62 -3.16 -3.62
C PHE A 96 -22.96 -3.16 -4.36
N ASN A 97 -24.07 -2.93 -3.66
CA ASN A 97 -25.38 -2.76 -4.30
C ASN A 97 -25.42 -1.55 -5.23
N GLU A 98 -24.77 -0.44 -4.85
CA GLU A 98 -24.60 0.72 -5.73
C GLU A 98 -23.79 0.37 -6.99
N ALA A 99 -22.69 -0.39 -6.84
CA ALA A 99 -21.91 -0.86 -7.97
C ALA A 99 -22.71 -1.79 -8.90
N VAL A 100 -23.50 -2.72 -8.35
CA VAL A 100 -24.41 -3.59 -9.11
C VAL A 100 -25.43 -2.74 -9.88
N THR A 101 -26.06 -1.78 -9.21
CA THR A 101 -27.06 -0.88 -9.82
C THR A 101 -26.43 -0.04 -10.93
N GLY A 102 -25.24 0.53 -10.69
CA GLY A 102 -24.50 1.30 -11.68
C GLY A 102 -24.09 0.47 -12.89
N ALA A 103 -23.68 -0.79 -12.70
CA ALA A 103 -23.36 -1.70 -13.80
C ALA A 103 -24.59 -2.09 -14.62
N GLN A 104 -25.74 -2.31 -13.97
CA GLN A 104 -27.01 -2.55 -14.65
C GLN A 104 -27.45 -1.34 -15.48
N GLN A 105 -27.35 -0.13 -14.92
CA GLN A 105 -27.63 1.12 -15.64
C GLN A 105 -26.69 1.33 -16.82
N LEU A 106 -25.39 1.07 -16.64
CA LEU A 106 -24.39 1.15 -17.71
C LEU A 106 -24.72 0.16 -18.84
N HIS A 107 -25.03 -1.10 -18.51
CA HIS A 107 -25.42 -2.09 -19.50
C HIS A 107 -26.69 -1.67 -20.26
N GLN A 108 -27.72 -1.21 -19.55
CA GLN A 108 -28.96 -0.73 -20.15
C GLN A 108 -28.72 0.46 -21.10
N GLY A 109 -27.94 1.45 -20.66
CA GLY A 109 -27.58 2.60 -21.50
C GLY A 109 -26.76 2.22 -22.74
N LEU A 110 -25.90 1.20 -22.63
CA LEU A 110 -25.16 0.68 -23.78
C LEU A 110 -26.04 -0.14 -24.74
N VAL A 111 -27.03 -0.88 -24.24
CA VAL A 111 -28.04 -1.53 -25.09
C VAL A 111 -28.85 -0.49 -25.87
N GLU A 112 -29.25 0.61 -25.22
CA GLU A 112 -29.93 1.73 -25.87
C GLU A 112 -29.03 2.40 -26.91
N LEU A 113 -27.75 2.64 -26.58
CA LEU A 113 -26.77 3.16 -27.53
C LEU A 113 -26.58 2.22 -28.72
N GLN A 114 -26.46 0.91 -28.49
CA GLN A 114 -26.34 -0.09 -29.55
C GLN A 114 -27.56 -0.07 -30.48
N ALA A 115 -28.77 0.03 -29.93
CA ALA A 115 -30.00 0.17 -30.71
C ALA A 115 -30.00 1.48 -31.54
N GLY A 116 -29.62 2.60 -30.92
CA GLY A 116 -29.50 3.90 -31.60
C GLY A 116 -28.45 3.89 -32.71
N VAL A 117 -27.30 3.23 -32.50
CA VAL A 117 -26.26 3.06 -33.51
C VAL A 117 -26.77 2.18 -34.66
N GLY A 118 -27.56 1.14 -34.40
CA GLY A 118 -28.20 0.35 -35.44
C GLY A 118 -29.18 1.17 -36.31
N GLN A 119 -29.97 2.04 -35.68
CA GLN A 119 -30.85 2.99 -36.40
C GLN A 119 -30.03 3.99 -37.22
N LEU A 120 -28.96 4.55 -36.63
CA LEU A 120 -28.09 5.49 -37.31
C LEU A 120 -27.35 4.83 -38.48
N GLY A 121 -26.92 3.57 -38.34
CA GLY A 121 -26.31 2.79 -39.43
C GLY A 121 -27.28 2.55 -40.58
N THR A 122 -28.55 2.27 -40.28
CA THR A 122 -29.61 2.15 -41.30
C THR A 122 -29.81 3.46 -42.05
N GLY A 123 -29.99 4.59 -41.33
CA GLY A 123 -30.17 5.90 -41.95
C GLY A 123 -28.92 6.39 -42.70
N ALA A 124 -27.73 6.12 -42.19
CA ALA A 124 -26.47 6.40 -42.89
C ALA A 124 -26.35 5.58 -44.18
N GLY A 125 -26.82 4.33 -44.18
CA GLY A 125 -26.93 3.51 -45.39
C GLY A 125 -27.85 4.13 -46.44
N GLU A 126 -29.05 4.55 -46.05
CA GLU A 126 -30.00 5.23 -46.93
C GLU A 126 -29.41 6.51 -47.54
N VAL A 127 -28.72 7.32 -46.72
CA VAL A 127 -28.02 8.53 -47.18
C VAL A 127 -26.89 8.17 -48.14
N ALA A 128 -26.06 7.18 -47.82
CA ALA A 128 -24.95 6.76 -48.67
C ALA A 128 -25.43 6.23 -50.03
N ASP A 129 -26.52 5.45 -50.05
CA ASP A 129 -27.12 4.95 -51.29
C ASP A 129 -27.71 6.11 -52.12
N GLY A 130 -28.38 7.07 -51.48
CA GLY A 130 -28.91 8.27 -52.13
C GLY A 130 -27.82 9.18 -52.71
N VAL A 131 -26.76 9.45 -51.93
CA VAL A 131 -25.57 10.18 -52.38
C VAL A 131 -24.90 9.45 -53.53
N GLY A 132 -24.71 8.12 -53.42
CA GLY A 132 -24.12 7.31 -54.47
C GLY A 132 -24.89 7.40 -55.79
N GLY A 133 -26.21 7.27 -55.74
CA GLY A 133 -27.06 7.41 -56.92
C GLY A 133 -27.01 8.81 -57.55
N ALA A 134 -27.04 9.87 -56.73
CA ALA A 134 -26.95 11.25 -57.22
C ALA A 134 -25.59 11.54 -57.85
N VAL A 135 -24.49 11.10 -57.22
CA VAL A 135 -23.12 11.25 -57.72
C VAL A 135 -22.94 10.48 -59.03
N ASP A 136 -23.41 9.24 -59.11
CA ASP A 136 -23.31 8.43 -60.32
C ASP A 136 -24.08 9.06 -61.49
N GLN A 137 -25.23 9.67 -61.22
CA GLN A 137 -25.99 10.42 -62.23
C GLN A 137 -25.25 11.66 -62.71
N VAL A 138 -24.65 12.43 -61.80
CA VAL A 138 -23.89 13.65 -62.15
C VAL A 138 -22.62 13.32 -62.94
N ILE A 139 -21.88 12.28 -62.53
CA ILE A 139 -20.70 11.80 -63.26
C ILE A 139 -21.11 11.27 -64.65
N GLY A 140 -22.23 10.55 -64.74
CA GLY A 140 -22.79 10.08 -66.01
C GLY A 140 -23.15 11.24 -66.96
N LEU A 141 -23.73 12.33 -66.44
CA LEU A 141 -23.99 13.55 -67.21
C LEU A 141 -22.69 14.21 -67.71
N GLY A 142 -21.65 14.25 -66.87
CA GLY A 142 -20.33 14.77 -67.27
C GLY A 142 -19.69 13.94 -68.38
N ALA A 143 -19.83 12.61 -68.33
CA ALA A 143 -19.35 11.72 -69.38
C ALA A 143 -20.10 11.94 -70.72
N LEU A 144 -21.43 12.08 -70.66
CA LEU A 144 -22.24 12.40 -71.85
C LEU A 144 -21.90 13.78 -72.42
N GLN A 145 -21.63 14.76 -71.56
CA GLN A 145 -21.19 16.08 -71.96
C GLN A 145 -19.84 16.03 -72.70
N GLY A 146 -18.87 15.27 -72.18
CA GLY A 146 -17.59 15.06 -72.85
C GLY A 146 -17.72 14.43 -74.23
N GLN A 147 -18.56 13.39 -74.35
CA GLN A 147 -18.87 12.74 -75.64
C GLN A 147 -19.56 13.71 -76.62
N LEU A 148 -20.48 14.55 -76.12
CA LEU A 148 -21.16 15.55 -76.94
C LEU A 148 -20.20 16.63 -77.43
N LEU A 149 -19.31 17.12 -76.57
CA LEU A 149 -18.27 18.09 -76.94
C LEU A 149 -17.32 17.50 -78.00
N GLU A 150 -16.88 16.25 -77.82
CA GLU A 150 -16.02 15.57 -78.80
C GLU A 150 -16.73 15.36 -80.15
N ALA A 151 -18.02 15.00 -80.14
CA ALA A 151 -18.82 14.87 -81.36
C ALA A 151 -19.03 16.22 -82.07
N ILE A 152 -19.28 17.30 -81.32
CA ILE A 152 -19.36 18.66 -81.87
C ILE A 152 -18.01 19.07 -82.46
N ASP A 153 -16.91 18.85 -81.74
CA ASP A 153 -15.56 19.20 -82.20
C ASP A 153 -15.18 18.44 -83.49
N ALA A 154 -15.48 17.14 -83.56
CA ALA A 154 -15.27 16.34 -84.77
C ALA A 154 -16.11 16.87 -85.95
N THR A 155 -17.39 17.20 -85.71
CA THR A 155 -18.27 17.73 -86.76
C THR A 155 -17.81 19.12 -87.24
N VAL A 156 -17.38 19.99 -86.33
CA VAL A 156 -16.85 21.32 -86.66
C VAL A 156 -15.56 21.21 -87.48
N ALA A 157 -14.72 20.22 -87.19
CA ALA A 157 -13.50 19.94 -87.96
C ALA A 157 -13.80 19.39 -89.37
N ASP A 158 -14.80 18.51 -89.51
CA ASP A 158 -15.22 17.99 -90.82
C ASP A 158 -15.82 19.06 -91.74
N LEU A 159 -16.45 20.10 -91.16
CA LEU A 159 -17.01 21.24 -91.90
C LEU A 159 -15.96 22.34 -92.20
N ASP A 160 -14.72 22.16 -91.77
CA ASP A 160 -13.65 23.14 -91.96
C ASP A 160 -13.17 23.15 -93.42
N GLY A 161 -13.11 24.33 -94.05
CA GLY A 161 -12.69 24.49 -95.45
C GLY A 161 -13.80 24.43 -96.52
N ALA A 162 -15.07 24.34 -96.12
CA ALA A 162 -16.20 24.53 -97.03
C ALA A 162 -16.52 26.03 -97.22
N ASP A 163 -16.64 26.49 -98.48
CA ASP A 163 -16.96 27.89 -98.82
C ASP A 163 -18.47 28.16 -99.03
N ASP A 164 -19.31 27.14 -98.88
CA ASP A 164 -20.76 27.27 -99.02
C ASP A 164 -21.33 28.13 -97.85
N PRO A 165 -22.05 29.24 -98.13
CA PRO A 165 -22.61 30.10 -97.10
C PRO A 165 -23.45 29.37 -96.05
N ASP A 166 -24.21 28.33 -96.46
CA ASP A 166 -25.08 27.57 -95.56
C ASP A 166 -24.26 26.71 -94.58
N VAL A 167 -23.09 26.23 -95.00
CA VAL A 167 -22.18 25.41 -94.17
C VAL A 167 -21.43 26.26 -93.15
N VAL A 168 -21.04 27.49 -93.53
CA VAL A 168 -20.41 28.45 -92.62
C VAL A 168 -21.37 28.84 -91.49
N GLU A 169 -22.65 29.04 -91.79
CA GLU A 169 -23.68 29.34 -90.79
C GLU A 169 -23.92 28.13 -89.85
N ALA A 170 -24.02 26.92 -90.38
CA ALA A 170 -24.17 25.71 -89.57
C ALA A 170 -22.99 25.49 -88.59
N ARG A 171 -21.76 25.73 -89.05
CA ARG A 171 -20.55 25.68 -88.20
C ARG A 171 -20.60 26.71 -87.08
N ALA A 172 -21.06 27.93 -87.36
CA ALA A 172 -21.21 28.97 -86.33
C ALA A 172 -22.24 28.58 -85.26
N GLN A 173 -23.36 27.98 -85.65
CA GLN A 173 -24.38 27.48 -84.72
C GLN A 173 -23.86 26.33 -83.84
N LEU A 174 -23.05 25.41 -84.40
CA LEU A 174 -22.40 24.34 -83.64
C LEU A 174 -21.37 24.88 -82.63
N MET A 175 -20.61 25.92 -82.99
CA MET A 175 -19.69 26.58 -82.07
C MET A 175 -20.43 27.29 -80.92
N ASP A 176 -21.60 27.89 -81.18
CA ASP A 176 -22.45 28.46 -80.13
C ASP A 176 -22.98 27.36 -79.20
N LEU A 177 -23.49 26.25 -79.76
CA LEU A 177 -23.93 25.09 -78.99
C LEU A 177 -22.79 24.50 -78.14
N ARG A 178 -21.57 24.40 -78.70
CA ARG A 178 -20.38 24.00 -77.95
C ARG A 178 -20.14 24.89 -76.74
N GLY A 179 -20.23 26.21 -76.91
CA GLY A 179 -20.11 27.18 -75.83
C GLY A 179 -21.20 27.03 -74.76
N GLN A 180 -22.44 26.74 -75.16
CA GLN A 180 -23.54 26.45 -74.23
C GLN A 180 -23.31 25.16 -73.43
N VAL A 181 -22.78 24.11 -74.07
CA VAL A 181 -22.45 22.84 -73.42
C VAL A 181 -21.23 22.96 -72.50
N GLU A 182 -20.21 23.74 -72.88
CA GLU A 182 -19.01 24.02 -72.09
C GLU A 182 -19.31 24.86 -70.83
N LEU A 183 -20.41 25.62 -70.83
CA LEU A 183 -20.89 26.38 -69.67
C LEU A 183 -21.36 25.47 -68.52
N ILE A 184 -21.76 24.23 -68.82
CA ILE A 184 -22.11 23.22 -67.82
C ILE A 184 -20.80 22.67 -67.24
N ARG A 185 -20.24 23.28 -66.20
CA ARG A 185 -18.97 22.81 -65.62
C ARG A 185 -19.17 21.61 -64.71
N LEU A 186 -19.00 20.42 -65.27
CA LEU A 186 -18.75 19.17 -64.54
C LEU A 186 -17.28 18.79 -64.71
N ASP A 187 -16.40 19.65 -64.20
CA ASP A 187 -14.95 19.50 -64.31
C ASP A 187 -14.39 18.50 -63.28
N GLY A 188 -13.16 18.02 -63.54
CA GLY A 188 -12.49 17.01 -62.72
C GLY A 188 -12.52 17.28 -61.20
N PRO A 189 -12.25 18.50 -60.71
CA PRO A 189 -12.27 18.79 -59.27
C PRO A 189 -13.63 18.60 -58.61
N VAL A 190 -14.74 18.88 -59.31
CA VAL A 190 -16.10 18.67 -58.79
C VAL A 190 -16.42 17.17 -58.77
N ALA A 191 -16.04 16.43 -59.81
CA ALA A 191 -16.20 14.98 -59.86
C ALA A 191 -15.43 14.27 -58.74
N GLU A 192 -14.18 14.69 -58.46
CA GLU A 192 -13.37 14.18 -57.34
C GLU A 192 -14.02 14.44 -55.98
N GLN A 193 -14.58 15.64 -55.77
CA GLN A 193 -15.30 15.97 -54.53
C GLN A 193 -16.57 15.15 -54.35
N LEU A 194 -17.32 14.94 -55.43
CA LEU A 194 -18.53 14.11 -55.42
C LEU A 194 -18.19 12.63 -55.15
N GLN A 195 -17.11 12.13 -55.73
CA GLN A 195 -16.61 10.78 -55.46
C GLN A 195 -16.17 10.65 -53.99
N ALA A 196 -15.42 11.62 -53.46
CA ALA A 196 -15.02 11.63 -52.06
C ALA A 196 -16.24 11.69 -51.11
N LEU A 197 -17.30 12.43 -51.47
CA LEU A 197 -18.55 12.47 -50.73
C LEU A 197 -19.27 11.11 -50.74
N LYS A 198 -19.32 10.45 -51.91
CA LYS A 198 -19.86 9.09 -52.06
C LYS A 198 -19.09 8.10 -51.19
N ASP A 199 -17.77 8.09 -51.28
CA ASP A 199 -16.92 7.16 -50.53
C ASP A 199 -16.99 7.43 -49.02
N GLY A 200 -16.98 8.70 -48.61
CA GLY A 200 -17.10 9.09 -47.21
C GLY A 200 -18.45 8.73 -46.60
N SER A 201 -19.56 8.96 -47.33
CA SER A 201 -20.90 8.58 -46.85
C SER A 201 -21.03 7.06 -46.72
N ARG A 202 -20.48 6.29 -47.67
CA ARG A 202 -20.45 4.82 -47.60
C ARG A 202 -19.59 4.31 -46.45
N GLU A 203 -18.44 4.92 -46.20
CA GLU A 203 -17.56 4.55 -45.08
C GLU A 203 -18.26 4.80 -43.74
N ILE A 204 -18.94 5.94 -43.55
CA ILE A 204 -19.71 6.22 -42.34
C ILE A 204 -20.82 5.18 -42.15
N ALA A 205 -21.57 4.86 -43.22
CA ALA A 205 -22.61 3.84 -43.17
C ALA A 205 -22.04 2.47 -42.75
N ASN A 206 -20.87 2.10 -43.28
CA ASN A 206 -20.21 0.86 -42.93
C ASN A 206 -19.72 0.84 -41.47
N GLN A 207 -19.06 1.91 -41.01
CA GLN A 207 -18.59 2.04 -39.62
C GLN A 207 -19.70 1.90 -38.60
N LEU A 208 -20.91 2.37 -38.93
CA LEU A 208 -22.06 2.36 -38.04
C LEU A 208 -22.89 1.08 -38.13
N GLY A 209 -23.05 0.52 -39.33
CA GLY A 209 -24.04 -0.54 -39.60
C GLY A 209 -23.48 -1.91 -39.94
N VAL A 210 -22.19 -2.02 -40.27
CA VAL A 210 -21.63 -3.27 -40.80
C VAL A 210 -20.72 -3.95 -39.76
N PRO A 211 -20.98 -5.23 -39.42
CA PRO A 211 -20.09 -6.02 -38.57
C PRO A 211 -18.67 -6.13 -39.14
N GLY A 212 -17.66 -6.06 -38.28
CA GLY A 212 -16.24 -6.07 -38.69
C GLY A 212 -15.62 -4.68 -38.78
N TYR A 213 -16.42 -3.62 -38.75
CA TYR A 213 -15.93 -2.25 -38.65
C TYR A 213 -15.74 -1.84 -37.19
N ALA A 214 -14.70 -1.03 -36.95
CA ALA A 214 -14.20 -0.75 -35.61
C ALA A 214 -15.23 -0.05 -34.71
N PHE A 215 -16.01 0.90 -35.24
CA PHE A 215 -17.00 1.62 -34.44
C PHE A 215 -18.17 0.72 -34.04
N HIS A 216 -18.79 0.04 -35.00
CA HIS A 216 -19.84 -0.95 -34.75
C HIS A 216 -19.38 -2.00 -33.73
N ASP A 217 -18.27 -2.69 -34.00
CA ASP A 217 -17.79 -3.75 -33.11
C ASP A 217 -17.37 -3.21 -31.74
N GLY A 218 -16.86 -1.98 -31.67
CA GLY A 218 -16.58 -1.27 -30.43
C GLY A 218 -17.80 -1.15 -29.53
N ILE A 219 -18.94 -0.71 -30.08
CA ILE A 219 -20.18 -0.55 -29.31
C ILE A 219 -20.76 -1.88 -28.84
N TYR A 220 -20.76 -2.91 -29.70
CA TYR A 220 -21.23 -4.24 -29.32
C TYR A 220 -20.31 -4.91 -28.29
N SER A 221 -19.00 -4.72 -28.41
CA SER A 221 -18.03 -5.25 -27.44
C SER A 221 -18.17 -4.56 -26.07
N ALA A 222 -18.37 -3.23 -26.05
CA ALA A 222 -18.63 -2.49 -24.83
C ALA A 222 -19.94 -2.94 -24.17
N THR A 223 -21.00 -3.13 -24.95
CA THR A 223 -22.31 -3.60 -24.46
C THR A 223 -22.20 -4.97 -23.80
N ARG A 224 -21.47 -5.91 -24.44
CA ARG A 224 -21.19 -7.23 -23.88
C ARG A 224 -20.32 -7.15 -22.62
N GLY A 225 -19.27 -6.34 -22.63
CA GLY A 225 -18.43 -6.15 -21.44
C GLY A 225 -19.20 -5.59 -20.24
N ALA A 226 -20.14 -4.67 -20.47
CA ALA A 226 -21.03 -4.17 -19.42
C ALA A 226 -22.04 -5.22 -18.93
N GLN A 227 -22.52 -6.09 -19.84
CA GLN A 227 -23.35 -7.23 -19.47
C GLN A 227 -22.59 -8.19 -18.55
N ASP A 228 -21.37 -8.56 -18.94
CA ASP A 228 -20.51 -9.46 -18.18
C ASP A 228 -20.16 -8.87 -16.80
N LEU A 229 -19.88 -7.56 -16.74
CA LEU A 229 -19.66 -6.84 -15.49
C LEU A 229 -20.89 -6.89 -14.58
N SER A 230 -22.06 -6.54 -15.11
CA SER A 230 -23.34 -6.55 -14.37
C SER A 230 -23.66 -7.94 -13.80
N TYR A 231 -23.49 -8.97 -14.64
CA TYR A 231 -23.68 -10.36 -14.26
C TYR A 231 -22.67 -10.81 -13.19
N GLY A 232 -21.38 -10.53 -13.40
CA GLY A 232 -20.32 -10.87 -12.46
C GLY A 232 -20.50 -10.21 -11.11
N LEU A 233 -20.90 -8.93 -11.07
CA LEU A 233 -21.21 -8.23 -9.82
C LEU A 233 -22.42 -8.84 -9.13
N THR A 234 -23.49 -9.18 -9.86
CA THR A 234 -24.67 -9.82 -9.26
C THR A 234 -24.34 -11.20 -8.69
N GLN A 235 -23.48 -11.99 -9.35
CA GLN A 235 -22.98 -13.25 -8.79
C GLN A 235 -22.14 -13.05 -7.52
N ALA A 236 -21.27 -12.04 -7.50
CA ALA A 236 -20.41 -11.76 -6.36
C ALA A 236 -21.15 -11.18 -5.14
N GLN A 237 -22.39 -10.71 -5.31
CA GLN A 237 -23.23 -10.18 -4.23
C GLN A 237 -23.43 -11.18 -3.08
N GLY A 238 -23.58 -12.47 -3.40
CA GLY A 238 -23.69 -13.53 -2.39
C GLY A 238 -22.44 -13.68 -1.53
N GLY A 239 -21.25 -13.54 -2.13
CA GLY A 239 -19.97 -13.63 -1.42
C GLY A 239 -19.70 -12.45 -0.49
N VAL A 240 -20.23 -11.26 -0.80
CA VAL A 240 -20.13 -10.09 0.10
C VAL A 240 -20.93 -10.32 1.38
N GLY A 241 -22.12 -10.91 1.29
CA GLY A 241 -22.92 -11.29 2.46
C GLY A 241 -22.18 -12.29 3.36
N GLU A 242 -21.59 -13.33 2.76
CA GLU A 242 -20.79 -14.32 3.47
C GLU A 242 -19.55 -13.71 4.15
N ALA A 243 -18.88 -12.76 3.48
CA ALA A 243 -17.76 -12.04 4.06
C ALA A 243 -18.16 -11.20 5.28
N VAL A 244 -19.29 -10.50 5.23
CA VAL A 244 -19.83 -9.74 6.38
C VAL A 244 -20.15 -10.67 7.54
N SER A 245 -20.85 -11.78 7.29
CA SER A 245 -21.13 -12.77 8.33
C SER A 245 -19.86 -13.40 8.93
N GLY A 246 -18.82 -13.61 8.11
CA GLY A 246 -17.52 -14.06 8.59
C GLY A 246 -16.84 -13.05 9.52
N VAL A 247 -16.95 -11.76 9.23
CA VAL A 247 -16.44 -10.68 10.10
C VAL A 247 -17.23 -10.58 11.41
N GLU A 248 -18.55 -10.76 11.37
CA GLU A 248 -19.39 -10.84 12.58
C GLU A 248 -18.96 -12.01 13.48
N ALA A 249 -18.76 -13.21 12.90
CA ALA A 249 -18.29 -14.37 13.63
C ALA A 249 -16.89 -14.14 14.24
N LEU A 250 -16.01 -13.43 13.53
CA LEU A 250 -14.69 -13.06 14.04
C LEU A 250 -14.78 -12.08 15.22
N GLN A 251 -15.68 -11.10 15.17
CA GLN A 251 -15.92 -10.17 16.28
C GLN A 251 -16.39 -10.92 17.52
N GLU A 252 -17.37 -11.81 17.37
CA GLU A 252 -17.85 -12.61 18.49
C GLU A 252 -16.74 -13.49 19.07
N GLY A 253 -15.85 -14.01 18.23
CA GLY A 253 -14.67 -14.77 18.65
C GLY A 253 -13.68 -13.90 19.44
N ALA A 254 -13.37 -12.71 18.93
CA ALA A 254 -12.46 -11.77 19.59
C ALA A 254 -13.00 -11.30 20.96
N GLN A 255 -14.29 -10.94 21.04
CA GLN A 255 -14.94 -10.57 22.30
C GLN A 255 -14.93 -11.73 23.31
N ARG A 256 -15.19 -12.96 22.88
CA ARG A 256 -15.11 -14.14 23.76
C ARG A 256 -13.71 -14.36 24.32
N ILE A 257 -12.68 -14.14 23.52
CA ILE A 257 -11.28 -14.28 23.96
C ILE A 257 -10.93 -13.16 24.96
N ASP A 258 -11.36 -11.93 24.71
CA ASP A 258 -11.15 -10.80 25.61
C ASP A 258 -11.82 -10.99 26.98
N ASP A 259 -13.07 -11.46 26.98
CA ASP A 259 -13.79 -11.86 28.19
C ASP A 259 -13.02 -12.92 29.00
N MET A 260 -12.44 -13.92 28.32
CA MET A 260 -11.65 -14.97 28.96
C MET A 260 -10.34 -14.43 29.52
N ALA A 261 -9.67 -13.51 28.82
CA ALA A 261 -8.46 -12.86 29.29
C ALA A 261 -8.74 -12.02 30.55
N THR A 262 -9.78 -11.19 30.53
CA THR A 262 -10.24 -10.39 31.68
C THR A 262 -10.53 -11.27 32.90
N ARG A 263 -11.33 -12.35 32.73
CA ARG A 263 -11.61 -13.30 33.82
C ARG A 263 -10.35 -13.97 34.36
N THR A 264 -9.36 -14.22 33.51
CA THR A 264 -8.08 -14.81 33.91
C THR A 264 -7.25 -13.82 34.72
N GLN A 265 -7.19 -12.56 34.29
CA GLN A 265 -6.55 -11.47 35.01
C GLN A 265 -7.20 -11.24 36.39
N ASP A 266 -8.52 -11.26 36.49
CA ASP A 266 -9.25 -11.11 37.75
C ASP A 266 -8.91 -12.23 38.74
N ARG A 267 -8.88 -13.48 38.26
CA ARG A 267 -8.51 -14.65 39.08
C ARG A 267 -7.08 -14.54 39.58
N ILE A 268 -6.14 -14.16 38.72
CA ILE A 268 -4.73 -14.01 39.11
C ILE A 268 -4.57 -12.86 40.12
N SER A 269 -5.30 -11.75 39.93
CA SER A 269 -5.33 -10.62 40.86
C SER A 269 -5.94 -10.98 42.22
N ALA A 270 -6.91 -11.90 42.23
CA ALA A 270 -7.47 -12.44 43.47
C ALA A 270 -6.46 -13.36 44.20
N VAL A 271 -5.72 -14.20 43.46
CA VAL A 271 -4.63 -15.02 44.01
C VAL A 271 -3.52 -14.14 44.60
N GLN A 272 -3.11 -13.08 43.89
CA GLN A 272 -2.13 -12.11 44.39
C GLN A 272 -2.57 -11.45 45.71
N ARG A 273 -3.84 -11.06 45.83
CA ARG A 273 -4.40 -10.46 47.06
C ARG A 273 -4.54 -11.44 48.21
N ALA A 274 -4.71 -12.74 47.93
CA ALA A 274 -4.83 -13.78 48.94
C ALA A 274 -3.47 -14.18 49.56
N LEU A 275 -2.34 -13.79 48.96
CA LEU A 275 -1.01 -14.09 49.48
C LEU A 275 -0.62 -13.15 50.65
N PRO A 276 -0.25 -13.68 51.83
CA PRO A 276 -0.10 -12.91 53.07
C PRO A 276 1.07 -11.90 53.02
N VAL A 277 0.78 -10.61 53.26
CA VAL A 277 1.79 -9.52 53.30
C VAL A 277 2.39 -9.40 54.70
N SER A 278 3.73 -9.37 54.81
CA SER A 278 4.39 -9.10 56.08
C SER A 278 4.42 -7.59 56.35
N PRO A 279 4.13 -7.12 57.57
CA PRO A 279 4.44 -5.74 57.95
C PRO A 279 5.97 -5.55 57.94
N ALA A 280 6.43 -4.47 57.33
CA ALA A 280 7.85 -4.13 57.29
C ALA A 280 8.39 -3.85 58.72
N PRO A 281 9.66 -4.21 59.02
CA PRO A 281 10.31 -3.68 60.21
C PRO A 281 10.48 -2.18 60.02
N VAL A 282 10.05 -1.40 61.01
CA VAL A 282 10.34 0.03 61.11
C VAL A 282 11.82 0.14 61.48
N GLY A 283 12.68 0.28 60.47
CA GLY A 283 14.13 0.36 60.61
C GLY A 283 14.69 1.36 59.61
N GLU A 284 15.60 2.18 60.10
CA GLU A 284 16.15 3.41 59.52
C GLU A 284 16.43 3.39 58.01
N VAL A 285 16.02 4.48 57.35
CA VAL A 285 16.23 4.75 55.94
C VAL A 285 17.70 5.16 55.76
N GLU A 286 18.60 4.18 55.63
CA GLU A 286 19.87 4.41 54.95
C GLU A 286 19.61 4.35 53.44
N GLU A 287 19.88 5.47 52.76
CA GLU A 287 19.80 5.65 51.31
C GLU A 287 20.77 4.70 50.60
N ALA A 288 20.33 3.49 50.27
CA ALA A 288 20.94 2.68 49.24
C ALA A 288 20.48 3.22 47.87
N VAL A 289 21.28 4.11 47.29
CA VAL A 289 21.13 4.57 45.91
C VAL A 289 21.52 3.42 44.98
N GLU A 290 20.54 2.78 44.34
CA GLU A 290 20.77 1.85 43.21
C GLU A 290 19.99 2.38 41.99
N PRO A 291 20.64 3.01 41.00
CA PRO A 291 20.01 3.45 39.78
C PRO A 291 19.95 2.26 38.80
N ALA A 292 18.99 1.35 39.02
CA ALA A 292 18.79 0.21 38.13
C ALA A 292 17.51 0.41 37.29
N LEU A 293 17.67 0.85 36.03
CA LEU A 293 16.63 0.98 34.99
C LEU A 293 16.27 -0.38 34.39
N SER A 294 15.11 -0.95 34.78
CA SER A 294 14.80 -2.37 34.49
C SER A 294 14.80 -2.68 33.00
N PRO A 295 15.33 -3.84 32.57
CA PRO A 295 15.35 -4.18 31.15
C PRO A 295 13.94 -4.31 30.55
N LEU A 296 12.94 -4.64 31.38
CA LEU A 296 11.53 -4.66 30.97
C LEU A 296 11.00 -3.24 30.71
N PHE A 297 11.35 -2.26 31.53
CA PHE A 297 10.99 -0.86 31.25
C PHE A 297 11.73 -0.33 30.03
N ALA A 298 13.01 -0.66 29.87
CA ALA A 298 13.78 -0.32 28.69
C ALA A 298 13.15 -0.92 27.41
N LEU A 299 12.72 -2.19 27.47
CA LEU A 299 12.01 -2.86 26.38
C LEU A 299 10.71 -2.15 26.03
N LEU A 300 9.86 -1.83 27.01
CA LEU A 300 8.57 -1.18 26.76
C LEU A 300 8.75 0.21 26.16
N ILE A 301 9.70 1.00 26.67
CA ILE A 301 9.98 2.34 26.14
C ILE A 301 10.53 2.23 24.71
N ALA A 302 11.47 1.31 24.47
CA ALA A 302 12.01 1.06 23.13
C ALA A 302 10.92 0.57 22.16
N ALA A 303 10.01 -0.30 22.61
CA ALA A 303 8.91 -0.82 21.82
C ALA A 303 7.95 0.30 21.39
N VAL A 304 7.51 1.14 22.32
CA VAL A 304 6.62 2.29 22.01
C VAL A 304 7.27 3.23 21.01
N VAL A 305 8.54 3.57 21.22
CA VAL A 305 9.30 4.46 20.31
C VAL A 305 9.47 3.82 18.93
N MET A 306 9.79 2.53 18.86
CA MET A 306 9.94 1.82 17.60
C MET A 306 8.63 1.62 16.84
N VAL A 307 7.52 1.36 17.54
CA VAL A 307 6.18 1.30 16.93
C VAL A 307 5.83 2.65 16.31
N GLY A 308 6.02 3.75 17.05
CA GLY A 308 5.85 5.09 16.48
C GLY A 308 6.76 5.35 15.28
N GLY A 309 8.01 4.86 15.34
CA GLY A 309 8.96 4.91 14.23
C GLY A 309 8.46 4.13 13.00
N ALA A 310 7.92 2.93 13.20
CA ALA A 310 7.33 2.10 12.15
C ALA A 310 6.16 2.81 11.46
N PHE A 311 5.23 3.40 12.22
CA PHE A 311 4.14 4.22 11.68
C PHE A 311 4.66 5.42 10.87
N ALA A 312 5.66 6.13 11.38
CA ALA A 312 6.30 7.22 10.63
C ALA A 312 7.01 6.71 9.35
N GLY A 313 7.50 5.47 9.37
CA GLY A 313 8.03 4.73 8.23
C GLY A 313 7.03 4.54 7.11
N ALA A 314 5.76 4.30 7.43
CA ALA A 314 4.70 4.14 6.42
C ALA A 314 4.41 5.43 5.63
N SER A 315 4.72 6.60 6.19
CA SER A 315 4.54 7.88 5.50
C SER A 315 5.57 8.08 4.38
N ARG A 316 5.12 8.59 3.22
CA ARG A 316 6.03 8.97 2.12
C ARG A 316 6.78 10.28 2.36
N ARG A 317 6.35 11.08 3.34
CA ARG A 317 6.88 12.44 3.61
C ARG A 317 8.06 12.37 4.57
N TRP A 318 9.21 12.89 4.14
CA TRP A 318 10.46 12.81 4.92
C TRP A 318 10.46 13.65 6.19
N TRP A 319 9.76 14.79 6.19
CA TRP A 319 9.62 15.64 7.37
C TRP A 319 8.80 14.97 8.47
N VAL A 320 7.87 14.07 8.12
CA VAL A 320 7.10 13.28 9.11
C VAL A 320 8.04 12.37 9.89
N LEU A 321 9.05 11.78 9.24
CA LEU A 321 10.06 11.00 9.95
C LEU A 321 10.88 11.85 10.90
N VAL A 322 11.32 13.03 10.47
CA VAL A 322 12.14 13.90 11.31
C VAL A 322 11.33 14.34 12.53
N ALA A 323 10.10 14.81 12.31
CA ALA A 323 9.20 15.22 13.39
C ALA A 323 8.87 14.07 14.34
N ALA A 324 8.54 12.89 13.80
CA ALA A 324 8.23 11.71 14.61
C ALA A 324 9.45 11.22 15.39
N THR A 325 10.65 11.19 14.78
CA THR A 325 11.88 10.75 15.48
C THR A 325 12.18 11.69 16.63
N VAL A 326 12.12 13.02 16.42
CA VAL A 326 12.35 14.00 17.48
C VAL A 326 11.29 13.88 18.59
N GLY A 327 10.00 13.82 18.21
CA GLY A 327 8.90 13.72 19.18
C GLY A 327 8.91 12.44 19.99
N LEU A 328 9.12 11.28 19.35
CA LEU A 328 9.18 9.98 20.01
C LEU A 328 10.42 9.85 20.89
N THR A 329 11.57 10.39 20.46
CA THR A 329 12.77 10.41 21.29
C THR A 329 12.55 11.27 22.52
N ALA A 330 11.96 12.46 22.38
CA ALA A 330 11.64 13.32 23.52
C ALA A 330 10.66 12.66 24.49
N ALA A 331 9.61 12.01 23.97
CA ALA A 331 8.65 11.26 24.77
C ALA A 331 9.30 10.07 25.51
N GLY A 332 10.14 9.29 24.82
CA GLY A 332 10.85 8.16 25.42
C GLY A 332 11.86 8.59 26.49
N VAL A 333 12.59 9.69 26.27
CA VAL A 333 13.48 10.29 27.28
C VAL A 333 12.69 10.80 28.48
N LEU A 334 11.51 11.38 28.26
CA LEU A 334 10.62 11.82 29.34
C LEU A 334 10.06 10.64 30.15
N LEU A 335 9.71 9.54 29.49
CA LEU A 335 9.33 8.29 30.17
C LEU A 335 10.48 7.70 30.97
N LEU A 336 11.71 7.71 30.44
CA LEU A 336 12.89 7.26 31.18
C LEU A 336 13.14 8.12 32.40
N TRP A 337 13.05 9.44 32.26
CA TRP A 337 13.20 10.36 33.39
C TRP A 337 12.14 10.11 34.48
N LEU A 338 10.91 9.75 34.09
CA LEU A 338 9.83 9.43 35.03
C LEU A 338 10.06 8.10 35.76
N VAL A 339 10.59 7.09 35.06
CA VAL A 339 10.79 5.73 35.60
C VAL A 339 12.11 5.60 36.36
N ALA A 340 13.12 6.40 36.04
CA ALA A 340 14.45 6.37 36.63
C ALA A 340 14.78 7.72 37.30
N PRO A 341 14.29 7.96 38.53
CA PRO A 341 14.47 9.25 39.22
C PRO A 341 15.95 9.62 39.50
N ALA A 342 16.87 8.66 39.42
CA ALA A 342 18.32 8.86 39.55
C ALA A 342 19.06 9.08 38.21
N SER A 343 18.35 9.41 37.12
CA SER A 343 18.96 9.58 35.79
C SER A 343 19.92 10.77 35.71
N THR A 344 21.15 10.55 35.24
CA THR A 344 22.09 11.65 34.92
C THR A 344 21.86 12.21 33.50
N PRO A 345 22.26 13.47 33.22
CA PRO A 345 22.15 14.03 31.87
C PRO A 345 22.89 13.22 30.79
N VAL A 346 24.00 12.55 31.17
CA VAL A 346 24.78 11.69 30.28
C VAL A 346 24.01 10.42 29.92
N MET A 347 23.36 9.79 30.90
CA MET A 347 22.51 8.60 30.69
C MET A 347 21.33 8.91 29.78
N LEU A 348 20.64 10.03 30.01
CA LEU A 348 19.55 10.49 29.14
C LEU A 348 20.04 10.84 27.73
N GLY A 349 21.25 11.40 27.61
CA GLY A 349 21.88 11.70 26.32
C GLY A 349 22.10 10.44 25.48
N TRP A 350 22.74 9.42 26.03
CA TRP A 350 22.95 8.15 25.32
C TRP A 350 21.63 7.42 25.03
N SER A 351 20.71 7.44 25.98
CA SER A 351 19.36 6.88 25.80
C SER A 351 18.61 7.55 24.65
N ALA A 352 18.70 8.88 24.53
CA ALA A 352 18.10 9.63 23.44
C ALA A 352 18.66 9.19 22.07
N VAL A 353 19.98 8.95 21.98
CA VAL A 353 20.60 8.48 20.74
C VAL A 353 20.11 7.07 20.39
N VAL A 354 20.06 6.15 21.36
CA VAL A 354 19.55 4.78 21.14
C VAL A 354 18.09 4.81 20.66
N LEU A 355 17.24 5.61 21.31
CA LEU A 355 15.83 5.76 20.95
C LEU A 355 15.63 6.37 19.56
N ALA A 356 16.40 7.41 19.21
CA ALA A 356 16.35 8.04 17.91
C ALA A 356 16.76 7.06 16.79
N LEU A 357 17.87 6.35 16.99
CA LEU A 357 18.32 5.33 16.04
C LEU A 357 17.33 4.17 15.94
N GLY A 358 16.73 3.76 17.06
CA GLY A 358 15.70 2.75 17.10
C GLY A 358 14.46 3.14 16.29
N ALA A 359 13.95 4.36 16.48
CA ALA A 359 12.82 4.89 15.72
C ALA A 359 13.11 4.92 14.21
N VAL A 360 14.32 5.36 13.82
CA VAL A 360 14.72 5.39 12.41
C VAL A 360 14.89 3.98 11.83
N ALA A 361 15.50 3.05 12.58
CA ALA A 361 15.66 1.66 12.15
C ALA A 361 14.30 0.98 11.91
N ALA A 362 13.33 1.19 12.80
CA ALA A 362 11.96 0.70 12.64
C ALA A 362 11.25 1.35 11.43
N ALA A 363 11.42 2.66 11.25
CA ALA A 363 10.85 3.39 10.10
C ALA A 363 11.38 2.89 8.76
N VAL A 364 12.69 2.63 8.71
CA VAL A 364 13.39 2.11 7.53
C VAL A 364 12.97 0.66 7.23
N GLY A 365 12.92 -0.19 8.26
CA GLY A 365 12.47 -1.58 8.11
C GLY A 365 11.04 -1.65 7.57
N THR A 366 10.16 -0.80 8.09
CA THR A 366 8.77 -0.69 7.60
C THR A 366 8.70 -0.27 6.14
N ARG A 367 9.52 0.70 5.71
CA ARG A 367 9.59 1.07 4.28
C ARG A 367 10.08 -0.05 3.39
N ALA A 368 11.07 -0.82 3.83
CA ALA A 368 11.57 -1.96 3.07
C ALA A 368 10.45 -3.01 2.87
N LEU A 369 9.67 -3.29 3.91
CA LEU A 369 8.53 -4.22 3.83
C LEU A 369 7.41 -3.70 2.92
N LEU A 370 7.07 -2.41 3.00
CA LEU A 370 6.10 -1.77 2.11
C LEU A 370 6.53 -1.80 0.64
N GLY A 371 7.84 -1.64 0.38
CA GLY A 371 8.41 -1.78 -0.95
C GLY A 371 8.39 -3.22 -1.47
N LEU A 372 8.55 -4.21 -0.59
CA LEU A 372 8.62 -5.62 -0.95
C LEU A 372 7.25 -6.25 -1.20
N PHE A 373 6.27 -5.97 -0.32
CA PHE A 373 4.96 -6.62 -0.29
C PHE A 373 3.79 -5.70 -0.65
N GLY A 374 4.07 -4.45 -1.05
CA GLY A 374 3.04 -3.43 -1.25
C GLY A 374 2.51 -2.84 0.06
N VAL A 375 1.57 -1.90 -0.03
CA VAL A 375 1.11 -1.12 1.14
C VAL A 375 0.39 -2.01 2.17
N ALA A 376 -0.61 -2.77 1.74
CA ALA A 376 -1.38 -3.64 2.64
C ALA A 376 -0.53 -4.81 3.17
N GLY A 377 0.15 -5.54 2.27
CA GLY A 377 1.00 -6.68 2.65
C GLY A 377 2.21 -6.27 3.49
N GLY A 378 2.83 -5.13 3.18
CA GLY A 378 3.97 -4.63 3.93
C GLY A 378 3.61 -4.08 5.31
N ALA A 379 2.45 -3.43 5.46
CA ALA A 379 1.94 -3.00 6.76
C ALA A 379 1.59 -4.21 7.64
N ALA A 380 0.90 -5.22 7.08
CA ALA A 380 0.60 -6.46 7.78
C ALA A 380 1.90 -7.19 8.21
N ALA A 381 2.88 -7.31 7.31
CA ALA A 381 4.17 -7.90 7.62
C ALA A 381 4.93 -7.13 8.71
N ALA A 382 4.91 -5.80 8.69
CA ALA A 382 5.53 -4.97 9.72
C ALA A 382 4.86 -5.14 11.08
N GLY A 383 3.53 -5.22 11.13
CA GLY A 383 2.78 -5.49 12.35
C GLY A 383 3.10 -6.87 12.94
N VAL A 384 3.04 -7.92 12.11
CA VAL A 384 3.35 -9.29 12.54
C VAL A 384 4.80 -9.40 13.03
N LEU A 385 5.77 -8.86 12.28
CA LEU A 385 7.18 -8.90 12.68
C LEU A 385 7.43 -8.09 13.95
N GLY A 386 6.75 -6.95 14.12
CA GLY A 386 6.82 -6.16 15.34
C GLY A 386 6.33 -6.93 16.56
N LEU A 387 5.19 -7.62 16.45
CA LEU A 387 4.63 -8.47 17.52
C LEU A 387 5.54 -9.66 17.83
N VAL A 388 6.08 -10.32 16.80
CA VAL A 388 7.02 -11.44 16.99
C VAL A 388 8.30 -10.96 17.69
N GLN A 389 8.85 -9.82 17.30
CA GLN A 389 10.03 -9.26 17.95
C GLN A 389 9.74 -8.87 19.40
N LEU A 390 8.61 -8.22 19.67
CA LEU A 390 8.20 -7.88 21.04
C LEU A 390 8.04 -9.13 21.92
N GLY A 391 7.41 -10.18 21.39
CA GLY A 391 7.25 -11.45 22.10
C GLY A 391 8.56 -12.17 22.37
N VAL A 392 9.43 -12.32 21.36
CA VAL A 392 10.73 -13.01 21.50
C VAL A 392 11.67 -12.24 22.43
N VAL A 393 11.85 -10.94 22.20
CA VAL A 393 12.75 -10.11 23.01
C VAL A 393 12.21 -9.99 24.44
N GLY A 394 10.91 -9.75 24.59
CA GLY A 394 10.26 -9.68 25.90
C GLY A 394 10.40 -10.98 26.69
N TRP A 395 10.20 -12.14 26.03
CA TRP A 395 10.40 -13.44 26.66
C TRP A 395 11.86 -13.67 27.07
N VAL A 396 12.83 -13.39 26.17
CA VAL A 396 14.26 -13.54 26.49
C VAL A 396 14.66 -12.68 27.69
N TRP A 397 14.32 -11.39 27.69
CA TRP A 397 14.66 -10.52 28.81
C TRP A 397 13.93 -10.89 30.10
N LYS A 398 12.69 -11.37 30.01
CA LYS A 398 11.97 -11.90 31.17
C LYS A 398 12.63 -13.18 31.70
N THR A 399 13.09 -14.09 30.86
CA THR A 399 13.65 -15.35 31.32
C THR A 399 15.07 -15.17 31.89
N LEU A 400 15.85 -14.21 31.37
CA LEU A 400 17.17 -13.87 31.90
C LEU A 400 17.13 -13.35 33.35
N THR A 401 16.01 -12.82 33.83
CA THR A 401 15.89 -12.40 35.24
C THR A 401 15.69 -13.55 36.21
N THR A 402 15.42 -14.77 35.71
CA THR A 402 15.05 -15.93 36.53
C THR A 402 15.92 -17.15 36.28
N THR A 403 16.46 -17.33 35.09
CA THR A 403 17.24 -18.52 34.68
C THR A 403 18.17 -18.22 33.49
N ASP A 404 19.23 -19.02 33.34
CA ASP A 404 20.10 -18.98 32.16
C ASP A 404 19.36 -19.49 30.91
N ILE A 405 19.49 -18.78 29.79
CA ILE A 405 18.86 -19.11 28.51
C ILE A 405 19.88 -19.74 27.56
N SER A 406 19.44 -20.70 26.76
CA SER A 406 20.25 -21.26 25.67
C SER A 406 20.71 -20.18 24.68
N ALA A 407 21.95 -20.27 24.18
CA ALA A 407 22.54 -19.34 23.23
C ALA A 407 21.67 -19.08 21.96
N ALA A 408 20.88 -20.07 21.53
CA ALA A 408 20.01 -19.93 20.36
C ALA A 408 18.93 -18.84 20.50
N TRP A 409 18.34 -18.70 21.70
CA TRP A 409 17.30 -17.70 21.96
C TRP A 409 17.88 -16.30 22.17
N GLN A 410 19.08 -16.19 22.74
CA GLN A 410 19.82 -14.93 22.80
C GLN A 410 20.16 -14.42 21.39
N VAL A 411 20.62 -15.31 20.50
CA VAL A 411 20.86 -14.96 19.09
C VAL A 411 19.56 -14.53 18.41
N ALA A 412 18.44 -15.19 18.67
CA ALA A 412 17.14 -14.80 18.11
C ALA A 412 16.69 -13.39 18.53
N ALA A 413 16.87 -13.02 19.81
CA ALA A 413 16.60 -11.66 20.28
C ALA A 413 17.54 -10.63 19.63
N ASN A 414 18.82 -10.98 19.46
CA ASN A 414 19.83 -10.13 18.82
C ASN A 414 19.68 -10.00 17.31
N LEU A 415 18.81 -10.80 16.67
CA LEU A 415 18.42 -10.62 15.27
C LEU A 415 17.28 -9.58 15.11
N SER A 416 16.87 -8.92 16.19
CA SER A 416 15.84 -7.89 16.16
C SER A 416 16.40 -6.50 16.48
N PRO A 417 15.94 -5.44 15.78
CA PRO A 417 16.27 -4.06 16.16
C PRO A 417 15.80 -3.73 17.58
N LEU A 418 14.65 -4.28 18.00
CA LEU A 418 14.11 -4.07 19.34
C LEU A 418 15.03 -4.62 20.42
N GLY A 419 15.68 -5.77 20.19
CA GLY A 419 16.67 -6.35 21.09
C GLY A 419 17.85 -5.40 21.31
N TRP A 420 18.39 -4.84 20.23
CA TRP A 420 19.49 -3.86 20.31
C TRP A 420 19.10 -2.54 20.96
N ALA A 421 17.88 -2.06 20.70
CA ALA A 421 17.38 -0.86 21.37
C ALA A 421 17.20 -1.10 22.88
N THR A 422 16.69 -2.27 23.25
CA THR A 422 16.51 -2.68 24.65
C THR A 422 17.85 -2.81 25.36
N SER A 423 18.83 -3.50 24.76
CA SER A 423 20.18 -3.65 25.34
C SER A 423 20.89 -2.31 25.46
N GLY A 424 20.84 -1.48 24.42
CA GLY A 424 21.47 -0.16 24.42
C GLY A 424 20.85 0.76 25.47
N LEU A 425 19.54 0.75 25.61
CA LEU A 425 18.82 1.58 26.58
C LEU A 425 19.03 1.12 28.02
N THR A 426 19.08 -0.20 28.22
CA THR A 426 19.44 -0.79 29.52
C THR A 426 20.85 -0.37 29.91
N VAL A 427 21.83 -0.48 29.01
CA VAL A 427 23.23 -0.10 29.33
C VAL A 427 23.37 1.40 29.56
N ALA A 428 22.75 2.22 28.71
CA ALA A 428 22.75 3.67 28.84
C ALA A 428 22.08 4.15 30.15
N GLY A 429 21.10 3.38 30.63
CA GLY A 429 20.37 3.65 31.86
C GLY A 429 21.00 3.11 33.14
N ASN A 430 22.12 2.35 33.06
CA ASN A 430 22.68 1.61 34.21
C ASN A 430 24.21 1.71 34.33
N ASP A 431 24.84 2.69 33.66
CA ASP A 431 26.30 2.87 33.62
C ASP A 431 27.05 1.56 33.27
N GLY A 432 26.44 0.75 32.40
CA GLY A 432 26.90 -0.60 32.08
C GLY A 432 28.05 -0.64 31.07
N SER A 433 28.40 -1.85 30.62
CA SER A 433 29.50 -2.06 29.66
C SER A 433 29.35 -1.23 28.38
N LEU A 434 30.27 -0.28 28.19
CA LEU A 434 30.36 0.55 26.98
C LEU A 434 30.40 -0.28 25.69
N GLY A 435 30.92 -1.52 25.75
CA GLY A 435 30.95 -2.43 24.60
C GLY A 435 29.55 -2.76 24.05
N VAL A 436 28.59 -3.04 24.93
CA VAL A 436 27.20 -3.37 24.54
C VAL A 436 26.48 -2.13 24.00
N LEU A 437 26.73 -0.95 24.59
CA LEU A 437 26.17 0.32 24.12
C LEU A 437 26.67 0.64 22.70
N TRP A 438 27.98 0.59 22.47
CA TRP A 438 28.56 0.88 21.15
C TRP A 438 28.13 -0.12 20.09
N LEU A 439 27.98 -1.40 20.43
CA LEU A 439 27.49 -2.39 19.50
C LEU A 439 26.03 -2.14 19.12
N SER A 440 25.18 -1.83 20.12
CA SER A 440 23.78 -1.47 19.92
C SER A 440 23.62 -0.24 19.02
N LEU A 441 24.40 0.81 19.30
CA LEU A 441 24.46 2.02 18.47
C LEU A 441 24.97 1.73 17.06
N GLY A 442 25.99 0.88 16.94
CA GLY A 442 26.57 0.48 15.65
C GLY A 442 25.58 -0.25 14.76
N VAL A 443 24.83 -1.21 15.32
CA VAL A 443 23.82 -1.97 14.59
C VAL A 443 22.66 -1.08 14.16
N LEU A 444 22.05 -0.34 15.09
CA LEU A 444 20.93 0.55 14.78
C LEU A 444 21.34 1.69 13.85
N GLY A 445 22.54 2.24 14.04
CA GLY A 445 23.14 3.28 13.19
C GLY A 445 23.39 2.78 11.76
N ALA A 446 23.95 1.59 11.60
CA ALA A 446 24.17 0.99 10.29
C ALA A 446 22.84 0.75 9.55
N MET A 447 21.81 0.25 10.26
CA MET A 447 20.47 0.11 9.68
C MET A 447 19.89 1.47 9.23
N ALA A 448 19.99 2.49 10.08
CA ALA A 448 19.50 3.83 9.78
C ALA A 448 20.19 4.42 8.54
N VAL A 449 21.52 4.31 8.44
CA VAL A 449 22.31 4.84 7.32
C VAL A 449 22.00 4.11 6.02
N LEU A 450 21.99 2.76 6.03
CA LEU A 450 21.69 1.96 4.84
C LEU A 450 20.27 2.24 4.33
N GLY A 451 19.32 2.34 5.25
CA GLY A 451 17.92 2.63 4.94
C GLY A 451 17.67 4.00 4.33
N LEU A 452 18.19 5.04 4.98
CA LEU A 452 18.05 6.41 4.50
C LEU A 452 18.82 6.62 3.19
N GLY A 453 19.99 6.00 3.05
CA GLY A 453 20.78 6.00 1.81
C GLY A 453 20.01 5.38 0.64
N ALA A 454 19.37 4.22 0.85
CA ALA A 454 18.53 3.59 -0.16
C ALA A 454 17.35 4.49 -0.58
N ALA A 455 16.68 5.12 0.39
CA ALA A 455 15.56 6.03 0.12
C ALA A 455 16.00 7.32 -0.64
N ALA A 456 17.20 7.83 -0.37
CA ALA A 456 17.75 9.00 -1.05
C ALA A 456 18.10 8.71 -2.52
N VAL A 457 18.64 7.53 -2.81
CA VAL A 457 18.93 7.08 -4.18
C VAL A 457 17.65 6.93 -5.00
N GLU A 458 16.57 6.45 -4.39
CA GLU A 458 15.28 6.29 -5.06
C GLU A 458 14.65 7.65 -5.42
N ARG A 459 14.72 8.66 -4.55
CA ARG A 459 14.18 10.00 -4.84
C ARG A 459 14.91 10.74 -5.96
N ARG A 460 16.23 10.61 -6.04
CA ARG A 460 17.05 11.29 -7.07
C ARG A 460 16.76 10.79 -8.49
N ARG A 461 16.27 9.56 -8.65
CA ARG A 461 15.98 8.96 -9.97
C ARG A 461 14.53 9.15 -10.44
N VAL A 462 13.65 9.68 -9.60
CA VAL A 462 12.27 10.05 -9.97
C VAL A 462 12.20 11.50 -10.48
N HIS A 463 13.22 12.31 -10.19
CA HIS A 463 13.29 13.74 -10.54
C HIS A 463 14.38 14.08 -11.58
N GLY A 464 15.04 13.07 -12.14
CA GLY A 464 16.01 13.22 -13.24
C GLY A 464 15.77 12.11 -14.24
#